data_AF-A0A395NYV0-F1
#
_entry.id   AF-A0A395NYV0-F1
#
_cell.length_a   1.000
_cell.length_b   1.000
_cell.length_c   1.000
_cell.angle_alpha   90.00
_cell.angle_beta   90.00
_cell.angle_gamma   90.00
#
_symmetry.space_group_name_H-M   'P 1'
#
loop_
_entity.id
_entity.type
_entity.pdbx_description
1 polymer ?
#
loop_
_entity_poly.entity_id
_entity_poly.type
_entity_poly.pdbx_seq_one_letter_code
_entity_poly.pdbx_strand_id
1 'polypeptide(L)'
;MSDPEENDLFNIQISDSEDDKTEKKSKRTGQTEEDFQAVKTTYHAKVENGNIYQTINLPLGPDANKQHVQEVLHAAEELYFFRRYQDVIDLVSQVLTLEGDKGGLDEETRQLLSMYQSRSTIYRQLHSFRFFSRLQSNP
;
A
#
# COMPACT_ATOMS: atom_id res chain seq x y z
N MET A 1 -41.22 -17.21 -38.93
CA MET A 1 -40.21 -17.13 -37.88
C MET A 1 -39.84 -15.67 -37.77
N SER A 2 -40.26 -15.04 -36.68
CA SER A 2 -40.21 -13.61 -36.42
C SER A 2 -38.91 -13.26 -35.73
N ASP A 3 -38.24 -12.19 -36.16
CA ASP A 3 -37.54 -11.29 -35.23
C ASP A 3 -37.27 -9.91 -35.90
N PRO A 4 -38.00 -8.85 -35.53
CA PRO A 4 -37.61 -7.47 -35.80
C PRO A 4 -37.35 -6.69 -34.50
N GLU A 5 -36.46 -7.16 -33.63
CA GLU A 5 -36.04 -6.47 -32.41
C GLU A 5 -34.70 -5.73 -32.59
N GLU A 6 -34.58 -4.81 -33.56
CA GLU A 6 -33.33 -4.04 -33.75
C GLU A 6 -33.50 -2.51 -33.79
N ASN A 7 -34.66 -1.96 -33.40
CA ASN A 7 -34.83 -0.50 -33.47
C ASN A 7 -35.55 0.15 -32.28
N ASP A 8 -35.47 -0.46 -31.09
CA ASP A 8 -36.02 0.14 -29.85
C ASP A 8 -34.95 0.75 -28.92
N LEU A 9 -33.66 0.63 -29.27
CA LEU A 9 -32.56 1.13 -28.42
C LEU A 9 -32.42 2.67 -28.42
N PHE A 10 -33.09 3.38 -29.33
CA PHE A 10 -33.02 4.85 -29.45
C PHE A 10 -34.36 5.56 -29.39
N ASN A 11 -35.42 4.90 -28.89
CA ASN A 11 -36.74 5.52 -28.76
C ASN A 11 -36.88 6.33 -27.46
N ILE A 12 -35.91 7.21 -27.19
CA ILE A 12 -36.01 8.18 -26.09
C ILE A 12 -36.84 9.36 -26.61
N GLN A 13 -38.15 9.34 -26.35
CA GLN A 13 -38.97 10.53 -26.54
C GLN A 13 -38.62 11.58 -25.48
N ILE A 14 -37.93 12.63 -25.92
CA ILE A 14 -37.76 13.86 -25.14
C ILE A 14 -39.11 14.61 -25.21
N SER A 15 -40.00 14.29 -24.29
CA SER A 15 -41.22 15.07 -24.06
C SER A 15 -40.89 16.22 -23.12
N ASP A 16 -40.66 17.40 -23.69
CA ASP A 16 -40.54 18.67 -22.97
C ASP A 16 -41.93 19.08 -22.46
N SER A 17 -42.24 18.70 -21.22
CA SER A 17 -43.39 19.23 -20.48
C SER A 17 -42.95 19.47 -19.04
N GLU A 18 -42.72 20.74 -18.73
CA GLU A 18 -42.53 21.24 -17.37
C GLU A 18 -43.75 20.96 -16.48
N ASP A 19 -43.43 20.88 -15.18
CA ASP A 19 -44.31 20.89 -14.00
C ASP A 19 -44.96 19.55 -13.60
N ASP A 20 -44.26 18.79 -12.73
CA ASP A 20 -44.90 18.32 -11.50
C ASP A 20 -43.90 18.05 -10.37
N LYS A 21 -44.33 18.41 -9.16
CA LYS A 21 -43.60 18.41 -7.90
C LYS A 21 -43.14 17.00 -7.54
N THR A 22 -41.83 16.75 -7.61
CA THR A 22 -41.22 15.57 -6.98
C THR A 22 -40.32 16.01 -5.83
N GLU A 23 -40.70 15.57 -4.64
CA GLU A 23 -39.95 15.70 -3.40
C GLU A 23 -38.46 15.43 -3.64
N LYS A 24 -37.61 16.32 -3.13
CA LYS A 24 -36.15 16.28 -3.24
C LYS A 24 -35.62 14.96 -2.66
N LYS A 25 -35.57 13.91 -3.47
CA LYS A 25 -34.70 12.76 -3.23
C LYS A 25 -33.28 13.31 -3.28
N SER A 26 -32.69 13.52 -2.11
CA SER A 26 -31.28 13.89 -1.95
C SER A 26 -30.46 12.99 -2.86
N LYS A 27 -29.84 13.58 -3.89
CA LYS A 27 -28.98 12.87 -4.84
C LYS A 27 -27.94 12.10 -4.02
N ARG A 28 -28.08 10.77 -3.96
CA ARG A 28 -27.23 9.85 -3.18
C ARG A 28 -25.74 9.92 -3.56
N THR A 29 -25.43 10.64 -4.64
CA THR A 29 -24.10 10.71 -5.26
C THR A 29 -23.72 12.13 -5.71
N GLY A 30 -24.50 13.15 -5.38
CA GLY A 30 -24.25 14.51 -5.86
C GLY A 30 -23.34 15.28 -4.91
N GLN A 31 -22.03 15.12 -5.03
CA GLN A 31 -21.11 16.13 -4.49
C GLN A 31 -21.33 17.42 -5.31
N THR A 32 -21.51 18.56 -4.65
CA THR A 32 -21.57 19.85 -5.35
C THR A 32 -20.19 20.18 -5.94
N GLU A 33 -20.15 21.03 -6.96
CA GLU A 33 -18.87 21.44 -7.55
C GLU A 33 -18.00 22.16 -6.51
N GLU A 34 -18.62 22.94 -5.62
CA GLU A 34 -17.93 23.60 -4.50
C GLU A 34 -17.27 22.60 -3.55
N ASP A 35 -17.97 21.51 -3.19
CA ASP A 35 -17.43 20.46 -2.33
C ASP A 35 -16.30 19.68 -3.03
N PHE A 36 -16.40 19.46 -4.35
CA PHE A 36 -15.33 18.85 -5.13
C PHE A 36 -14.07 19.72 -5.17
N GLN A 37 -14.22 21.04 -5.38
CA GLN A 37 -13.10 21.98 -5.36
C GLN A 37 -12.46 22.09 -3.97
N ALA A 38 -13.25 22.01 -2.89
CA ALA A 38 -12.75 21.96 -1.53
C ALA A 38 -11.91 20.68 -1.27
N VAL A 39 -12.38 19.52 -1.74
CA VAL A 39 -11.60 18.27 -1.66
C VAL A 39 -10.34 18.37 -2.52
N LYS A 40 -10.43 18.89 -3.74
CA LYS A 40 -9.30 19.00 -4.67
C LYS A 40 -8.20 19.93 -4.15
N THR A 41 -8.57 21.04 -3.51
CA THR A 41 -7.60 21.98 -2.90
C THR A 41 -6.89 21.37 -1.69
N THR A 42 -7.57 20.50 -0.95
CA THR A 42 -7.01 19.85 0.24
C THR A 42 -6.38 18.48 -0.05
N TYR A 43 -6.58 17.95 -1.26
CA TYR A 43 -6.11 16.64 -1.65
C TYR A 43 -4.59 16.64 -1.85
N HIS A 44 -3.92 15.84 -1.04
CA HIS A 44 -2.52 15.47 -1.24
C HIS A 44 -2.46 13.98 -1.48
N ALA A 45 -1.85 13.59 -2.60
CA ALA A 45 -1.54 12.18 -2.83
C ALA A 45 -0.65 11.67 -1.70
N LYS A 46 -1.04 10.56 -1.08
CA LYS A 46 -0.22 9.91 -0.06
C LYS A 46 1.07 9.45 -0.71
N VAL A 47 2.19 10.04 -0.31
CA VAL A 47 3.53 9.58 -0.71
C VAL A 47 4.07 8.73 0.42
N GLU A 48 4.14 7.43 0.20
CA GLU A 48 4.74 6.50 1.15
C GLU A 48 6.26 6.52 0.98
N ASN A 49 6.97 7.09 1.96
CA ASN A 49 8.43 7.29 1.95
C ASN A 49 9.21 6.19 2.68
N GLY A 50 8.62 4.99 2.82
CA GLY A 50 9.28 3.88 3.51
C GLY A 50 9.30 4.02 5.03
N ASN A 51 8.28 4.68 5.59
CA ASN A 51 8.15 4.92 7.04
C ASN A 51 7.11 4.01 7.69
N ILE A 52 6.54 3.03 6.97
CA ILE A 52 5.54 2.11 7.55
C ILE A 52 6.12 1.36 8.76
N TYR A 53 7.42 1.06 8.78
CA TYR A 53 8.07 0.46 9.95
C TYR A 53 7.91 1.24 11.26
N GLN A 54 7.67 2.56 11.20
CA GLN A 54 7.46 3.41 12.38
C GLN A 54 6.06 3.29 12.98
N THR A 55 5.09 2.87 12.17
CA THR A 55 3.69 2.72 12.61
C THR A 55 3.40 1.32 13.15
N ILE A 56 4.34 0.39 13.00
CA ILE A 56 4.19 -0.99 13.48
C ILE A 56 4.47 -1.02 14.99
N ASN A 57 3.52 -1.54 15.74
CA ASN A 57 3.69 -1.82 17.16
C ASN A 57 4.23 -3.24 17.33
N LEU A 58 5.51 -3.36 17.70
CA LEU A 58 6.14 -4.60 18.11
C LEU A 58 6.30 -4.63 19.64
N PRO A 59 6.16 -5.79 20.32
CA PRO A 59 5.86 -7.12 19.78
C PRO A 59 4.40 -7.27 19.33
N LEU A 60 4.13 -8.20 18.41
CA LEU A 60 2.76 -8.50 18.00
C LEU A 60 2.04 -9.08 19.22
N GLY A 61 0.89 -8.50 19.58
CA GLY A 61 0.12 -8.97 20.73
C GLY A 61 -0.25 -10.47 20.58
N PRO A 62 -0.68 -11.14 21.67
CA PRO A 62 -1.04 -12.57 21.64
C PRO A 62 -2.15 -12.92 20.63
N ASP A 63 -2.91 -11.94 20.16
CA ASP A 63 -3.88 -12.03 19.06
C ASP A 63 -3.30 -11.52 17.74
N ALA A 64 -2.05 -11.87 17.42
CA ALA A 64 -1.36 -11.45 16.21
C ALA A 64 -2.17 -11.85 14.96
N ASN A 65 -3.00 -10.92 14.50
CA ASN A 65 -3.84 -11.11 13.34
C ASN A 65 -2.99 -11.08 12.06
N LYS A 66 -3.45 -11.77 11.01
CA LYS A 66 -2.83 -11.82 9.68
C LYS A 66 -2.49 -10.43 9.12
N GLN A 67 -3.28 -9.42 9.50
CA GLN A 67 -3.02 -8.02 9.15
C GLN A 67 -1.68 -7.51 9.69
N HIS A 68 -1.35 -7.78 10.96
CA HIS A 68 -0.11 -7.29 11.53
C HIS A 68 1.12 -7.99 10.93
N VAL A 69 0.99 -9.28 10.58
CA VAL A 69 2.03 -10.02 9.87
C VAL A 69 2.29 -9.40 8.49
N GLN A 70 1.22 -9.02 7.78
CA GLN A 70 1.32 -8.33 6.50
C GLN A 70 1.93 -6.92 6.63
N GLU A 71 1.60 -6.18 7.67
CA GLU A 71 2.20 -4.86 7.93
C GLU A 71 3.73 -4.97 8.13
N VAL A 72 4.18 -5.94 8.92
CA VAL A 72 5.62 -6.23 9.11
C VAL A 72 6.30 -6.59 7.80
N LEU A 73 5.66 -7.41 6.97
CA LEU A 73 6.20 -7.77 5.67
C LEU A 73 6.29 -6.55 4.75
N HIS A 74 5.23 -5.76 4.65
CA HIS A 74 5.21 -4.55 3.82
C HIS A 74 6.25 -3.52 4.27
N ALA A 75 6.44 -3.33 5.58
CA ALA A 75 7.51 -2.47 6.07
C ALA A 75 8.91 -2.96 5.66
N ALA A 76 9.16 -4.27 5.70
CA ALA A 76 10.42 -4.84 5.23
C ALA A 76 10.62 -4.64 3.73
N GLU A 77 9.56 -4.84 2.93
CA GLU A 77 9.57 -4.61 1.48
C GLU A 77 9.84 -3.15 1.11
N GLU A 78 9.18 -2.21 1.81
CA GLU A 78 9.39 -0.78 1.59
C GLU A 78 10.83 -0.38 1.92
N LEU A 79 11.34 -0.75 3.09
CA LEU A 79 12.71 -0.44 3.49
C LEU A 79 13.72 -1.00 2.48
N TYR A 80 13.46 -2.20 1.94
CA TYR A 80 14.25 -2.79 0.87
C TYR A 80 14.15 -1.96 -0.43
N PHE A 81 12.96 -1.52 -0.82
CA PHE A 81 12.74 -0.67 -2.00
C PHE A 81 13.48 0.68 -1.91
N PHE A 82 13.44 1.32 -0.74
CA PHE A 82 14.18 2.56 -0.45
C PHE A 82 15.69 2.34 -0.24
N ARG A 83 16.19 1.11 -0.44
CA ARG A 83 17.61 0.73 -0.26
C ARG A 83 18.15 0.98 1.15
N ARG A 84 17.26 1.07 2.14
CA ARG A 84 17.58 1.21 3.56
C ARG A 84 17.88 -0.15 4.17
N TYR A 85 18.91 -0.81 3.64
CA TYR A 85 19.23 -2.21 3.95
C TYR A 85 19.55 -2.44 5.43
N GLN A 86 20.09 -1.44 6.13
CA GLN A 86 20.37 -1.54 7.56
C GLN A 86 19.08 -1.65 8.37
N ASP A 87 18.11 -0.79 8.09
CA ASP A 87 16.82 -0.79 8.78
C ASP A 87 16.03 -2.08 8.51
N VAL A 88 16.15 -2.66 7.30
CA VAL A 88 15.57 -4.00 6.99
C VAL A 88 16.16 -5.05 7.92
N ILE A 89 17.49 -5.08 8.08
CA ILE A 89 18.18 -6.08 8.90
C ILE A 89 17.77 -5.93 10.36
N ASP A 90 17.71 -4.69 10.86
CA ASP A 90 17.37 -4.41 12.25
C ASP A 90 15.90 -4.77 12.54
N LEU A 91 14.97 -4.41 11.65
CA LEU A 91 13.56 -4.77 11.75
C LEU A 91 13.35 -6.29 11.74
N VAL A 92 13.93 -6.99 10.76
CA VAL A 92 13.80 -8.46 10.66
C VAL A 92 14.41 -9.15 11.88
N SER A 93 15.56 -8.69 12.35
CA SER A 93 16.19 -9.26 13.55
C SER A 93 15.33 -9.04 14.79
N GLN A 94 14.73 -7.86 14.94
CA GLN A 94 13.82 -7.55 16.04
C GLN A 94 12.56 -8.41 15.99
N VAL A 95 11.96 -8.59 14.81
CA VAL A 95 10.77 -9.44 14.62
C VAL A 95 11.07 -10.89 14.95
N LEU A 96 12.17 -11.45 14.43
CA LEU A 96 12.55 -12.84 14.68
C LEU A 96 12.92 -13.11 16.16
N THR A 97 13.51 -12.13 16.84
CA THR A 97 13.86 -12.26 18.27
C THR A 97 12.65 -12.10 19.19
N LEU A 98 11.70 -11.23 18.86
CA LEU A 98 10.50 -11.00 19.66
C LEU A 98 9.46 -12.11 19.49
N GLU A 99 9.25 -12.59 18.27
CA GLU A 99 8.22 -13.59 17.99
C GLU A 99 8.71 -15.02 18.28
N GLY A 100 10.01 -15.31 18.17
CA GLY A 100 10.58 -16.61 18.54
C GLY A 100 9.84 -17.83 17.97
N ASP A 101 9.92 -18.97 18.66
CA ASP A 101 9.35 -20.25 18.18
C ASP A 101 7.83 -20.39 18.42
N LYS A 102 7.21 -19.42 19.10
CA LYS A 102 5.79 -19.44 19.49
C LYS A 102 4.97 -18.25 18.97
N GLY A 103 5.61 -17.28 18.33
CA GLY A 103 4.96 -16.07 17.82
C GLY A 103 4.11 -16.37 16.60
N GLY A 104 3.03 -15.61 16.44
CA GLY A 104 1.98 -15.80 15.42
C GLY A 104 2.43 -15.56 13.97
N LEU A 105 3.74 -15.57 13.71
CA LEU A 105 4.33 -15.53 12.38
C LEU A 105 4.27 -16.90 11.72
N ASP A 106 3.56 -16.97 10.62
CA ASP A 106 3.57 -18.12 9.71
C ASP A 106 4.99 -18.41 9.20
N GLU A 107 5.31 -19.70 9.02
CA GLU A 107 6.62 -20.16 8.56
C GLU A 107 7.03 -19.54 7.21
N GLU A 108 6.09 -19.38 6.28
CA GLU A 108 6.34 -18.73 4.99
C GLU A 108 6.81 -17.28 5.15
N THR A 109 6.24 -16.55 6.11
CA THR A 109 6.61 -15.16 6.37
C THR A 109 8.01 -15.09 6.98
N ARG A 110 8.34 -16.02 7.89
CA ARG A 110 9.69 -16.11 8.47
C ARG A 110 10.75 -16.36 7.40
N GLN A 111 10.48 -17.28 6.47
CA GLN A 111 11.39 -17.57 5.35
C GLN A 111 11.57 -16.35 4.45
N LEU A 112 10.48 -15.64 4.15
CA LEU A 112 10.53 -14.46 3.32
C LEU A 112 11.33 -13.33 3.96
N LEU A 113 11.13 -13.07 5.26
CA LEU A 113 11.91 -12.10 6.04
C LEU A 113 13.40 -12.48 6.08
N SER A 114 13.72 -13.76 6.28
CA SER A 114 15.11 -14.25 6.26
C SER A 114 15.80 -14.05 4.89
N MET A 115 15.07 -14.26 3.79
CA MET A 115 15.55 -13.97 2.45
C MET A 115 15.85 -12.48 2.27
N TYR A 116 14.94 -11.59 2.72
CA TYR A 116 15.15 -10.14 2.66
C TYR A 116 16.34 -9.69 3.51
N GLN A 117 16.53 -10.26 4.70
CA GLN A 117 17.70 -9.98 5.54
C GLN A 117 19.01 -10.42 4.87
N SER A 118 19.03 -11.63 4.29
CA SER A 118 20.19 -12.17 3.59
C SER A 118 20.57 -11.30 2.38
N ARG A 119 19.59 -10.95 1.55
CA ARG A 119 19.80 -10.05 0.41
C ARG A 119 20.28 -8.68 0.85
N SER A 120 19.63 -8.08 1.85
CA SER A 120 20.00 -6.76 2.38
C SER A 120 21.44 -6.74 2.92
N THR A 121 21.87 -7.82 3.58
CA THR A 121 23.25 -7.98 4.05
C THR A 121 24.24 -7.98 2.89
N ILE A 122 23.95 -8.74 1.82
CA ILE A 122 24.79 -8.78 0.62
C ILE A 122 24.86 -7.40 -0.06
N TYR A 123 23.72 -6.74 -0.27
CA TYR A 123 23.69 -5.42 -0.90
C TYR A 123 24.39 -4.35 -0.07
N ARG A 124 24.32 -4.43 1.27
CA ARG A 124 25.09 -3.56 2.16
C ARG A 124 26.59 -3.73 1.97
N GLN A 125 27.07 -4.98 1.95
CA GLN A 125 28.49 -5.28 1.71
C GLN A 125 28.96 -4.81 0.33
N LEU A 126 28.15 -5.04 -0.71
CA LEU A 126 28.45 -4.59 -2.07
C LEU A 126 28.46 -3.06 -2.21
N HIS A 127 27.53 -2.34 -1.56
CA HIS A 127 27.55 -0.87 -1.55
C HIS A 127 28.79 -0.34 -0.84
N SER A 128 29.13 -0.90 0.32
CA SER A 128 30.34 -0.53 1.07
C SER A 128 31.59 -0.77 0.24
N PHE A 129 31.68 -1.91 -0.45
CA PHE A 129 32.81 -2.25 -1.30
C PHE A 129 32.94 -1.32 -2.52
N ARG A 130 31.85 -1.05 -3.24
CA ARG A 130 31.86 -0.13 -4.40
C ARG A 130 32.22 1.31 -4.00
N PHE A 131 31.76 1.75 -2.84
CA PHE A 131 32.13 3.07 -2.31
C PHE A 131 33.63 3.14 -1.97
N PHE A 132 34.16 2.11 -1.32
CA PHE A 132 35.57 2.02 -0.94
C PHE A 132 36.50 1.92 -2.16
N SER A 133 36.17 1.10 -3.16
CA SER A 133 36.94 1.02 -4.42
C SER A 133 36.94 2.34 -5.20
N ARG A 134 35.85 3.12 -5.11
CA ARG A 134 35.77 4.43 -5.76
C ARG A 134 36.66 5.48 -5.06
N LEU A 135 36.82 5.40 -3.74
CA LEU A 135 37.71 6.28 -2.97
C LEU A 135 39.19 5.98 -3.21
N GLN A 136 39.57 4.73 -3.41
CA GLN A 136 40.96 4.36 -3.71
C GLN A 136 41.38 4.61 -5.18
N SER A 137 40.42 4.81 -6.08
CA SER A 137 40.67 4.98 -7.52
C SER A 137 40.67 6.44 -7.98
N ASN A 138 40.62 7.41 -7.06
CA ASN A 138 40.68 8.84 -7.37
C ASN A 138 42.01 9.41 -6.83
N PRO A 139 43.06 9.49 -7.66
CA PRO A 139 44.35 10.08 -7.28
C PRO A 139 44.29 11.61 -7.15
#